data_AF-A0A7S6MBX2-F1
#
_entry.id   AF-A0A7S6MBX2-F1
#
_cell.length_a   1.000
_cell.length_b   1.000
_cell.length_c   1.000
_cell.angle_alpha   90.00
_cell.angle_beta   90.00
_cell.angle_gamma   90.00
#
_symmetry.space_group_name_H-M   'P 1'
#
loop_
_entity.id
_entity.type
_entity.pdbx_description
1 polymer ?
#
loop_
_entity_poly.entity_id
_entity_poly.type
_entity_poly.pdbx_seq_one_letter_code
_entity_poly.pdbx_strand_id
1 'polypeptide(L)'
;MTPFLASHVPPAIAVFGGVIVMLSVAWYWRRLDAPDVPETRRRIRRASMIVMLIATPLFVYGAGFADHRADPQRYAVIWAGAISLLLLVIFAAFIDMLNNLRIHRADAARAGAMTRAALIDAARQIAAARAAAASGGGSVDAPADGPAESTPPSPPREPRS
;
A
#
# COMPACT_ATOMS: atom_id res chain seq x y z
N MET A 1 3.41 8.17 -54.56
CA MET A 1 2.25 8.15 -53.64
C MET A 1 2.71 7.55 -52.32
N THR A 2 2.89 8.37 -51.29
CA THR A 2 3.37 7.93 -49.97
C THR A 2 2.18 7.70 -49.03
N PRO A 3 1.76 6.44 -48.77
CA PRO A 3 0.61 6.12 -47.91
C PRO A 3 0.83 6.44 -46.41
N PHE A 4 1.91 7.14 -46.05
CA PHE A 4 2.30 7.41 -44.66
C PHE A 4 1.60 8.61 -44.01
N LEU A 5 0.77 9.38 -44.73
CA LEU A 5 0.19 10.63 -44.22
C LEU A 5 -1.16 10.47 -43.48
N ALA A 6 -1.67 9.24 -43.34
CA ALA A 6 -3.00 9.01 -42.75
C ALA A 6 -2.98 8.32 -41.36
N SER A 7 -1.80 7.86 -40.90
CA SER A 7 -1.62 7.33 -39.54
C SER A 7 -1.01 8.38 -38.62
N HIS A 8 -1.43 8.40 -37.36
CA HIS A 8 -0.94 9.36 -36.37
C HIS A 8 0.50 9.07 -35.92
N VAL A 9 0.92 7.81 -36.03
CA VAL A 9 2.24 7.33 -35.59
C VAL A 9 2.79 6.36 -36.64
N PRO A 10 4.07 6.48 -37.04
CA PRO A 10 4.70 5.50 -37.92
C PRO A 10 4.56 4.07 -37.35
N PRO A 11 4.15 3.07 -38.16
CA PRO A 11 3.88 1.72 -37.67
C PRO A 11 5.06 1.11 -36.89
N ALA A 12 6.30 1.35 -37.34
CA ALA A 12 7.50 0.87 -36.67
C ALA A 12 7.64 1.41 -35.23
N ILE A 13 7.31 2.68 -35.01
CA ILE A 13 7.36 3.31 -33.69
C ILE A 13 6.25 2.73 -32.81
N ALA A 14 5.03 2.57 -33.35
CA ALA A 14 3.92 1.98 -32.61
C ALA A 14 4.24 0.54 -32.16
N VAL A 15 4.77 -0.29 -33.06
CA VAL A 15 5.18 -1.67 -32.75
C VAL A 15 6.29 -1.70 -31.70
N PHE A 16 7.34 -0.88 -31.87
CA PHE A 16 8.44 -0.80 -30.91
C PHE A 16 7.95 -0.39 -29.51
N GLY A 17 7.09 0.62 -29.42
CA GLY A 17 6.46 1.02 -28.16
C GLY A 17 5.61 -0.10 -27.55
N GLY A 18 4.82 -0.80 -28.36
CA GLY A 18 4.05 -1.97 -27.93
C GLY A 18 4.93 -3.08 -27.34
N VAL A 19 6.05 -3.40 -28.00
CA VAL A 19 7.01 -4.39 -27.51
C VAL A 19 7.59 -3.97 -26.16
N ILE A 20 7.99 -2.71 -26.00
CA ILE A 20 8.49 -2.19 -24.71
C ILE A 20 7.43 -2.34 -23.61
N VAL A 21 6.17 -1.97 -23.90
CA VAL A 21 5.07 -2.12 -22.93
C VAL A 21 4.87 -3.58 -22.56
N MET A 22 4.83 -4.50 -23.54
CA MET A 22 4.66 -5.93 -23.27
C MET A 22 5.81 -6.51 -22.44
N LEU A 23 7.06 -6.13 -22.73
CA LEU A 23 8.23 -6.52 -21.95
C LEU A 23 8.16 -5.98 -20.52
N SER A 24 7.67 -4.75 -20.36
CA SER A 24 7.51 -4.10 -19.04
C SER A 24 6.44 -4.82 -18.21
N VAL A 25 5.31 -5.19 -18.83
CA VAL A 25 4.26 -5.99 -18.17
C VAL A 25 4.77 -7.39 -17.81
N ALA A 26 5.48 -8.07 -18.71
CA ALA A 26 6.05 -9.39 -18.44
C ALA A 26 7.10 -9.35 -17.32
N TRP A 27 7.96 -8.32 -17.31
CA TRP A 27 8.92 -8.09 -16.24
C TRP A 27 8.22 -7.84 -14.90
N TYR A 28 7.19 -6.98 -14.89
CA TYR A 28 6.42 -6.67 -13.68
C TYR A 28 5.63 -7.88 -13.17
N TRP A 29 5.11 -8.71 -14.06
CA TRP A 29 4.44 -9.96 -13.71
C TRP A 29 5.37 -10.88 -12.88
N ARG A 30 6.63 -11.01 -13.27
CA ARG A 30 7.62 -11.81 -12.51
C ARG A 30 7.91 -11.24 -11.12
N ARG A 31 7.80 -9.93 -10.94
CA ARG A 31 7.98 -9.26 -9.64
C ARG A 31 6.78 -9.43 -8.71
N LEU A 32 5.63 -9.89 -9.20
CA LEU A 32 4.39 -9.96 -8.44
C LEU A 32 4.33 -11.14 -7.45
N ASP A 33 5.23 -12.11 -7.59
CA ASP A 33 5.28 -13.32 -6.75
C ASP A 33 6.05 -13.12 -5.44
N ALA A 34 6.27 -11.87 -5.02
CA ALA A 34 6.85 -11.57 -3.72
C ALA A 34 5.96 -12.12 -2.57
N PRO A 35 6.55 -12.77 -1.54
CA PRO A 35 5.82 -13.43 -0.47
C PRO A 35 4.95 -12.47 0.37
N ASP A 36 5.31 -11.18 0.41
CA ASP A 36 4.63 -10.17 1.23
C ASP A 36 3.30 -9.65 0.64
N VAL A 37 2.93 -10.08 -0.58
CA VAL A 37 1.70 -9.60 -1.23
C VAL A 37 0.54 -10.58 -0.94
N PRO A 38 -0.60 -10.12 -0.40
CA PRO A 38 -1.78 -10.97 -0.19
C PRO A 38 -2.27 -11.60 -1.50
N GLU A 39 -2.68 -12.87 -1.43
CA GLU A 39 -3.08 -13.65 -2.61
C GLU A 39 -4.22 -13.00 -3.40
N THR A 40 -5.22 -12.43 -2.72
CA THR A 40 -6.33 -11.70 -3.36
C THR A 40 -5.84 -10.53 -4.19
N ARG A 41 -4.87 -9.75 -3.68
CA ARG A 41 -4.29 -8.59 -4.38
C ARG A 41 -3.48 -9.04 -5.60
N ARG A 42 -2.77 -10.17 -5.48
CA ARG A 42 -2.05 -10.80 -6.59
C ARG A 42 -3.00 -11.16 -7.74
N ARG A 43 -4.14 -11.79 -7.44
CA ARG A 43 -5.13 -12.21 -8.44
C ARG A 43 -5.71 -11.02 -9.22
N ILE A 44 -6.07 -9.94 -8.52
CA ILE A 44 -6.59 -8.72 -9.15
C ILE A 44 -5.54 -8.10 -10.08
N ARG A 45 -4.30 -7.96 -9.61
CA ARG A 45 -3.19 -7.41 -10.42
C ARG A 45 -2.89 -8.25 -11.65
N ARG A 46 -2.90 -9.58 -11.53
CA ARG A 46 -2.75 -10.51 -12.66
C ARG A 46 -3.88 -10.32 -13.68
N ALA A 47 -5.13 -10.20 -13.23
CA ALA A 47 -6.25 -9.91 -14.12
C ALA A 47 -6.07 -8.57 -14.86
N SER A 48 -5.68 -7.49 -14.16
CA SER A 48 -5.39 -6.20 -14.79
C SER A 48 -4.27 -6.27 -15.82
N MET A 49 -3.21 -7.04 -15.56
CA MET A 49 -2.12 -7.24 -16.51
C MET A 49 -2.57 -8.01 -17.76
N ILE A 50 -3.42 -9.03 -17.62
CA ILE A 50 -4.00 -9.74 -18.78
C ILE A 50 -4.78 -8.76 -19.66
N VAL A 51 -5.60 -7.89 -19.04
CA VAL A 51 -6.34 -6.85 -19.78
C VAL A 51 -5.36 -5.90 -20.49
N MET A 52 -4.28 -5.46 -19.85
CA MET A 52 -3.25 -4.63 -20.48
C MET A 52 -2.56 -5.35 -21.66
N LEU A 53 -2.25 -6.64 -21.53
CA LEU A 53 -1.65 -7.44 -22.61
C LEU A 53 -2.56 -7.56 -23.82
N ILE A 54 -3.89 -7.60 -23.62
CA ILE A 54 -4.88 -7.60 -24.70
C ILE A 54 -5.07 -6.19 -25.28
N ALA A 55 -5.08 -5.16 -24.43
CA ALA A 55 -5.22 -3.78 -24.87
C ALA A 55 -4.04 -3.31 -25.74
N THR A 56 -2.81 -3.72 -25.38
CA THR A 56 -1.58 -3.29 -26.06
C THR A 56 -1.61 -3.52 -27.58
N PRO A 57 -1.84 -4.74 -28.11
CA PRO A 57 -1.90 -4.96 -29.56
C PRO A 57 -3.03 -4.18 -30.23
N LEU A 58 -4.16 -3.96 -29.54
CA LEU A 58 -5.26 -3.14 -30.07
C LEU A 58 -4.84 -1.67 -30.21
N PHE A 59 -4.13 -1.12 -29.22
CA PHE A 59 -3.55 0.23 -29.29
C PHE A 59 -2.47 0.35 -30.37
N VAL A 60 -1.57 -0.63 -30.48
CA VAL A 60 -0.54 -0.67 -31.54
C VAL A 60 -1.20 -0.68 -32.91
N TYR A 61 -2.23 -1.50 -33.09
CA TYR A 61 -2.99 -1.59 -34.33
C TYR A 61 -3.71 -0.28 -34.66
N GLY A 62 -4.44 0.28 -33.69
CA GLY A 62 -5.16 1.55 -33.85
C GLY A 62 -4.25 2.74 -34.14
N ALA A 63 -3.09 2.81 -33.50
CA ALA A 63 -2.16 3.92 -33.66
C ALA A 63 -1.32 3.84 -34.94
N GLY A 64 -0.87 2.62 -35.31
CA GLY A 64 0.07 2.42 -36.40
C GLY A 64 -0.57 2.04 -37.74
N PHE A 65 -1.73 1.38 -37.74
CA PHE A 65 -2.26 0.73 -38.94
C PHE A 65 -3.70 1.14 -39.30
N ALA A 66 -4.48 1.65 -38.35
CA ALA A 66 -5.85 2.06 -38.63
C ALA A 66 -5.88 3.44 -39.30
N ASP A 67 -6.40 3.49 -40.53
CA ASP A 67 -6.58 4.72 -41.30
C ASP A 67 -8.04 5.21 -41.19
N HIS A 68 -8.23 6.37 -40.57
CA HIS A 68 -9.53 7.01 -40.39
C HIS A 68 -10.18 7.48 -41.70
N ARG A 69 -9.40 7.72 -42.76
CA ARG A 69 -9.89 8.21 -44.06
C ARG A 69 -10.33 7.06 -44.95
N ALA A 70 -9.59 5.95 -44.92
CA ALA A 70 -9.90 4.78 -45.73
C ALA A 70 -11.08 3.98 -45.15
N ASP A 71 -11.14 3.81 -43.83
CA ASP A 71 -12.19 3.02 -43.15
C ASP A 71 -12.56 3.63 -41.78
N PRO A 72 -13.44 4.65 -41.76
CA PRO A 72 -13.83 5.33 -40.53
C PRO A 72 -14.58 4.42 -39.56
N GLN A 73 -15.33 3.43 -40.05
CA GLN A 73 -16.08 2.50 -39.21
C GLN A 73 -15.13 1.59 -38.44
N ARG A 74 -14.17 0.97 -39.13
CA ARG A 74 -13.16 0.13 -38.48
C ARG A 74 -12.30 0.93 -37.50
N TYR A 75 -11.90 2.15 -37.87
CA TYR A 75 -11.20 3.06 -36.97
C TYR A 75 -11.98 3.30 -35.68
N ALA A 76 -13.27 3.65 -35.78
CA ALA A 76 -14.13 3.88 -34.63
C ALA A 76 -14.28 2.64 -33.73
N VAL A 77 -14.45 1.45 -34.31
CA VAL A 77 -14.58 0.18 -33.55
C VAL A 77 -13.31 -0.15 -32.77
N ILE A 78 -12.12 0.03 -33.39
CA ILE A 78 -10.83 -0.21 -32.72
C ILE A 78 -10.68 0.70 -31.51
N TRP A 79 -10.93 2.00 -31.68
CA TRP A 79 -10.80 2.97 -30.59
C TRP A 79 -11.86 2.79 -29.52
N ALA A 80 -13.09 2.45 -29.88
CA ALA A 80 -14.12 2.09 -28.91
C ALA A 80 -13.67 0.88 -28.07
N GLY A 81 -13.15 -0.18 -28.71
CA GLY A 81 -12.59 -1.33 -28.00
C GLY A 81 -11.40 -0.97 -27.10
N ALA A 82 -10.49 -0.12 -27.57
CA ALA A 82 -9.34 0.33 -26.80
C ALA A 82 -9.76 1.14 -25.55
N ILE A 83 -10.74 2.04 -25.70
CA ILE A 83 -11.33 2.81 -24.61
C ILE A 83 -12.06 1.88 -23.62
N SER A 84 -12.85 0.92 -24.10
CA SER A 84 -13.52 -0.05 -23.23
C SER A 84 -12.53 -0.88 -22.40
N LEU A 85 -11.43 -1.34 -23.01
CA LEU A 85 -10.37 -2.06 -22.28
C LEU A 85 -9.65 -1.14 -21.27
N LEU A 86 -9.40 0.13 -21.63
CA LEU A 86 -8.83 1.11 -20.71
C LEU A 86 -9.75 1.35 -19.50
N LEU A 87 -11.05 1.51 -19.72
CA LEU A 87 -12.03 1.64 -18.66
C LEU A 87 -12.06 0.41 -17.75
N LEU A 88 -11.91 -0.79 -18.31
CA LEU A 88 -11.81 -2.02 -17.53
C LEU A 88 -10.56 -2.05 -16.65
N VAL A 89 -9.41 -1.57 -17.16
CA VAL A 89 -8.17 -1.42 -16.37
C VAL A 89 -8.38 -0.42 -15.23
N ILE A 90 -8.97 0.74 -15.51
CA ILE A 90 -9.28 1.77 -14.51
C ILE A 90 -10.21 1.20 -13.43
N PHE A 91 -11.27 0.50 -13.83
CA PHE A 91 -12.22 -0.12 -12.92
C PHE A 91 -11.54 -1.17 -12.02
N ALA A 92 -10.68 -2.02 -12.59
CA ALA A 92 -9.90 -2.98 -11.81
C ALA A 92 -8.96 -2.27 -10.81
N ALA A 93 -8.35 -1.14 -11.21
CA ALA A 93 -7.52 -0.33 -10.32
C ALA A 93 -8.34 0.29 -9.17
N PHE A 94 -9.56 0.76 -9.44
CA PHE A 94 -10.48 1.23 -8.39
C PHE A 94 -10.84 0.12 -7.41
N ILE A 95 -11.16 -1.08 -7.90
CA ILE A 95 -11.44 -2.23 -7.03
C ILE A 95 -10.21 -2.57 -6.16
N ASP A 96 -9.00 -2.55 -6.73
CA ASP A 96 -7.76 -2.76 -5.96
C ASP A 96 -7.59 -1.69 -4.88
N MET A 97 -7.83 -0.41 -5.21
CA MET A 97 -7.76 0.70 -4.26
C MET A 97 -8.76 0.54 -3.11
N LEU A 98 -10.03 0.21 -3.42
CA LEU A 98 -11.07 0.01 -2.41
C LEU A 98 -10.74 -1.17 -1.49
N ASN A 99 -10.21 -2.27 -2.05
CA ASN A 99 -9.75 -3.41 -1.27
C ASN A 99 -8.59 -3.02 -0.35
N ASN A 100 -7.64 -2.22 -0.84
CA ASN A 100 -6.52 -1.76 -0.03
C ASN A 100 -7.00 -0.87 1.13
N LEU A 101 -7.94 0.05 0.87
CA LEU A 101 -8.55 0.87 1.92
C LEU A 101 -9.29 0.02 2.96
N ARG A 102 -10.00 -1.03 2.54
CA ARG A 102 -10.69 -1.95 3.45
C ARG A 102 -9.70 -2.67 4.37
N ILE A 103 -8.58 -3.14 3.84
CA ILE A 103 -7.53 -3.82 4.63
C ILE A 103 -6.91 -2.84 5.62
N HIS A 104 -6.49 -1.64 5.16
CA HIS A 104 -5.91 -0.63 6.03
C HIS A 104 -6.85 -0.20 7.17
N ARG A 105 -8.16 -0.09 6.92
CA ARG A 105 -9.14 0.20 7.98
C ARG A 105 -9.22 -0.92 9.02
N ALA A 106 -9.18 -2.17 8.59
CA ALA A 106 -9.19 -3.32 9.50
C ALA A 106 -7.91 -3.36 10.35
N ASP A 107 -6.75 -3.09 9.75
CA ASP A 107 -5.47 -3.08 10.46
C ASP A 107 -5.37 -1.91 11.44
N ALA A 108 -5.83 -0.72 11.05
CA ALA A 108 -5.90 0.44 11.95
C ALA A 108 -6.83 0.18 13.15
N ALA A 109 -7.97 -0.46 12.93
CA ALA A 109 -8.90 -0.83 14.01
C ALA A 109 -8.27 -1.84 14.98
N ARG A 110 -7.55 -2.85 14.46
CA ARG A 110 -6.82 -3.84 15.28
C ARG A 110 -5.70 -3.20 16.08
N ALA A 111 -4.90 -2.34 15.47
CA ALA A 111 -3.83 -1.61 16.15
C ALA A 111 -4.40 -0.75 17.29
N GLY A 112 -5.49 -0.02 17.03
CA GLY A 112 -6.19 0.76 18.06
C GLY A 112 -6.72 -0.10 19.22
N ALA A 113 -7.28 -1.27 18.91
CA ALA A 113 -7.74 -2.21 19.93
C ALA A 113 -6.60 -2.76 20.80
N MET A 114 -5.44 -3.10 20.20
CA MET A 114 -4.25 -3.55 20.92
C MET A 114 -3.69 -2.47 21.84
N THR A 115 -3.55 -1.24 21.35
CA THR A 115 -3.10 -0.10 22.17
C THR A 115 -4.05 0.14 23.34
N ARG A 116 -5.37 0.10 23.09
CA ARG A 116 -6.37 0.27 24.14
C ARG A 116 -6.30 -0.83 25.20
N ALA A 117 -6.13 -2.09 24.78
CA ALA A 117 -5.96 -3.21 25.71
C ALA A 117 -4.70 -3.04 26.57
N ALA A 118 -3.57 -2.68 25.97
CA ALA A 118 -2.32 -2.44 26.69
C ALA A 118 -2.45 -1.30 27.71
N LEU A 119 -3.16 -0.21 27.39
CA LEU A 119 -3.42 0.88 28.32
C LEU A 119 -4.29 0.46 29.51
N ILE A 120 -5.32 -0.36 29.27
CA ILE A 120 -6.19 -0.89 30.33
C ILE A 120 -5.38 -1.80 31.27
N ASP A 121 -4.53 -2.67 30.72
CA ASP A 121 -3.71 -3.58 31.52
C ASP A 121 -2.64 -2.82 32.33
N ALA A 122 -2.01 -1.80 31.75
CA ALA A 122 -1.10 -0.91 32.48
C ALA A 122 -1.82 -0.17 33.64
N ALA A 123 -3.03 0.35 33.39
CA ALA A 123 -3.83 1.00 34.42
C ALA A 123 -4.20 0.04 35.57
N ARG A 124 -4.53 -1.22 35.25
CA ARG A 124 -4.80 -2.27 36.25
C ARG A 124 -3.56 -2.60 37.09
N GLN A 125 -2.39 -2.68 36.47
CA GLN A 125 -1.13 -2.94 37.19
C GLN A 125 -0.79 -1.81 38.17
N ILE A 126 -0.97 -0.54 37.77
CA ILE A 126 -0.76 0.61 38.65
C ILE A 126 -1.74 0.57 39.83
N ALA A 127 -3.01 0.26 39.59
CA ALA A 127 -4.01 0.15 40.65
C ALA A 127 -3.68 -0.97 41.65
N ALA A 128 -3.28 -2.15 41.15
CA ALA A 128 -2.88 -3.28 41.99
C ALA A 128 -1.63 -2.97 42.84
N ALA A 129 -0.62 -2.31 42.25
CA ALA A 129 0.59 -1.90 42.97
C ALA A 129 0.27 -0.91 44.11
N ARG A 130 -0.63 0.05 43.87
CA ARG A 130 -1.09 0.99 44.90
C ARG A 130 -1.85 0.29 46.03
N ALA A 131 -2.72 -0.67 45.70
CA ALA A 131 -3.44 -1.45 46.71
C ALA A 131 -2.49 -2.26 47.60
N ALA A 132 -1.48 -2.90 47.00
CA ALA A 132 -0.47 -3.65 47.74
C ALA A 132 0.37 -2.76 48.68
N ALA A 133 0.76 -1.56 48.22
CA ALA A 133 1.48 -0.59 49.05
C ALA A 133 0.63 -0.11 50.24
N ALA A 134 -0.67 0.13 50.03
CA ALA A 134 -1.59 0.51 51.09
C ALA A 134 -1.78 -0.60 52.14
N SER A 135 -1.81 -1.87 51.72
CA SER A 135 -1.89 -3.00 52.67
C SER A 135 -0.57 -3.27 53.41
N GLY A 136 0.58 -2.99 52.79
CA GLY A 136 1.90 -3.22 53.40
C GLY A 136 2.35 -2.13 54.39
N GLY A 137 1.84 -0.89 54.26
CA GLY A 137 2.19 0.23 55.15
C GLY A 137 1.51 0.20 56.53
N GLY A 138 0.69 -0.80 56.84
CA GLY A 138 -0.04 -0.94 58.10
C GLY A 138 0.76 -1.57 59.25
N SER A 139 1.90 -2.20 59.00
CA SER A 139 2.81 -2.69 60.06
C SER A 139 3.95 -1.70 60.28
N VAL A 140 3.59 -0.46 60.61
CA VAL A 140 4.50 0.40 61.36
C VAL A 140 4.47 -0.15 62.79
N ASP A 141 5.23 -1.22 63.04
CA ASP A 141 5.82 -1.43 64.35
C ASP A 141 6.69 -0.20 64.59
N ALA A 142 6.10 0.80 65.25
CA ALA A 142 6.78 2.02 65.62
C ALA A 142 8.00 1.64 66.46
N PRO A 143 9.24 1.88 65.98
CA PRO A 143 10.40 1.81 66.84
C PRO A 143 10.32 3.05 67.73
N ALA A 144 9.93 2.83 68.99
CA ALA A 144 10.25 3.76 70.06
C ALA A 144 11.78 3.78 70.19
N ASP A 145 12.45 4.70 69.51
CA ASP A 145 13.61 5.46 70.00
C ASP A 145 14.46 6.07 68.87
N GLY A 146 14.70 7.38 68.98
CA GLY A 146 15.98 7.99 68.60
C GLY A 146 15.97 8.98 67.43
N PRO A 147 16.09 10.30 67.69
CA PRO A 147 16.50 11.27 66.68
C PRO A 147 18.04 11.26 66.57
N ALA A 148 18.57 10.70 65.48
CA ALA A 148 19.96 10.93 65.06
C ALA A 148 19.97 11.65 63.71
N GLU A 149 20.13 12.95 63.82
CA GLU A 149 20.62 13.91 62.84
C GLU A 149 21.68 13.27 61.91
N SER A 150 21.34 13.10 60.62
CA SER A 150 22.32 12.75 59.59
C SER A 150 22.25 13.76 58.45
N THR A 151 23.38 14.44 58.29
CA THR A 151 23.70 15.47 57.32
C THR A 151 23.51 14.97 55.88
N PRO A 152 22.92 15.76 54.96
CA PRO A 152 22.76 15.34 53.58
C PRO A 152 24.10 15.33 52.80
N PRO A 153 24.36 14.29 51.98
CA PRO A 153 25.56 14.19 51.17
C PRO A 153 25.53 15.19 49.99
N SER A 154 26.70 15.76 49.69
CA SER A 154 26.89 16.73 48.59
C SER A 154 26.59 16.13 47.20
N PRO A 155 26.08 16.94 46.25
CA PRO A 155 25.76 16.47 44.90
C PRO A 155 27.03 16.20 44.05
N PRO A 156 26.97 15.18 43.16
CA PRO A 156 28.03 14.91 42.19
C PRO A 156 28.14 16.02 41.13
N ARG A 157 29.37 16.42 40.80
CA ARG A 157 29.67 17.40 39.74
C ARG A 157 29.51 16.74 38.36
N GLU A 158 28.70 17.33 37.50
CA GLU A 158 28.57 16.91 36.09
C GLU A 158 29.82 17.26 35.25
N PRO A 159 30.32 16.33 34.41
CA PRO A 159 31.33 16.65 33.40
C PRO A 159 30.69 17.34 32.20
N ARG A 160 31.25 18.50 31.81
CA ARG A 160 30.89 19.23 30.60
C ARG A 160 31.51 18.55 29.37
N SER A 161 30.68 18.24 28.37
CA SER A 161 31.10 17.98 26.98
C SER A 161 30.02 18.45 26.01
#